data_AF-A0A7C7UQM9-F1
#
_entry.id   AF-A0A7C7UQM9-F1
#
_cell.length_a   1.000
_cell.length_b   1.000
_cell.length_c   1.000
_cell.angle_alpha   90.00
_cell.angle_beta   90.00
_cell.angle_gamma   90.00
#
_symmetry.space_group_name_H-M   'P 1'
#
loop_
_entity.id
_entity.type
_entity.pdbx_description
1 polymer ?
#
loop_
_entity_poly.entity_id
_entity_poly.type
_entity_poly.pdbx_seq_one_letter_code
_entity_poly.pdbx_strand_id
1 'polypeptide(L)'
;MQAAALQGKNLSHYLLTLQEMGLVTAQQPLERSGGRQRWARYYLQDPFLRFWQRFVAPRQAELEIGQGQETLWHEIRHQMPYVVAPVWEWIARWHLLRCAGRGGLPPVAEVGSWWSGQVQIDVVGVDRHSRSVVFGEARWRQEPFT
;
A
#
# COMPACT_ATOMS: atom_id res chain seq x y z
N MET A 1 -10.30 14.68 -9.30
CA MET A 1 -10.24 14.07 -10.65
C MET A 1 -10.79 12.65 -10.54
N GLN A 2 -11.91 12.36 -11.20
CA GLN A 2 -12.36 10.98 -11.43
C GLN A 2 -11.43 10.37 -12.47
N ALA A 3 -10.61 9.39 -12.06
CA ALA A 3 -9.60 8.76 -12.92
C ALA A 3 -10.16 7.63 -13.80
N ALA A 4 -11.45 7.28 -13.65
CA ALA A 4 -12.11 6.27 -14.46
C ALA A 4 -13.50 6.79 -14.88
N ALA A 5 -13.86 6.62 -16.15
CA ALA A 5 -15.15 6.98 -16.74
C ALA A 5 -16.30 6.04 -16.28
N LEU A 6 -16.31 5.64 -15.01
CA LEU A 6 -17.29 4.73 -14.42
C LEU A 6 -18.31 5.53 -13.61
N GLN A 7 -19.60 5.35 -13.90
CA GLN A 7 -20.68 5.94 -13.11
C GLN A 7 -20.68 5.38 -11.68
N GLY A 8 -20.89 6.25 -10.69
CA GLY A 8 -20.65 5.97 -9.27
C GLY A 8 -21.42 4.77 -8.68
N LYS A 9 -22.61 4.41 -9.20
CA LYS A 9 -23.35 3.22 -8.74
C LYS A 9 -22.68 1.90 -9.13
N ASN A 10 -22.01 1.84 -10.28
CA ASN A 10 -21.35 0.63 -10.74
C ASN A 10 -19.96 0.47 -10.11
N LEU A 11 -19.30 1.57 -9.73
CA LEU A 11 -17.96 1.55 -9.14
C LEU A 11 -17.91 0.79 -7.81
N SER A 12 -18.87 1.00 -6.91
CA SER A 12 -18.91 0.30 -5.62
C SER A 12 -19.09 -1.21 -5.79
N HIS A 13 -19.92 -1.64 -6.74
CA HIS A 13 -20.11 -3.05 -7.06
C HIS A 13 -18.79 -3.67 -7.56
N TYR A 14 -18.13 -3.05 -8.54
CA TYR A 14 -16.86 -3.57 -9.05
C TYR A 14 -15.75 -3.60 -8.00
N LEU A 15 -15.64 -2.57 -7.16
CA LEU A 15 -14.65 -2.57 -6.08
C LEU A 15 -14.92 -3.70 -5.07
N LEU A 16 -16.18 -3.95 -4.72
CA LEU A 16 -16.53 -5.07 -3.86
C LEU A 16 -16.15 -6.41 -4.51
N THR A 17 -16.50 -6.62 -5.78
CA THR A 17 -16.12 -7.84 -6.51
C THR A 17 -14.59 -8.03 -6.54
N LEU A 18 -13.83 -6.97 -6.83
CA LEU A 18 -12.36 -7.02 -6.83
C LEU A 18 -11.78 -7.29 -5.44
N GLN A 19 -12.45 -6.85 -4.37
CA GLN A 19 -12.09 -7.18 -3.00
C GLN A 19 -12.39 -8.64 -2.66
N GLU A 20 -13.56 -9.16 -3.04
CA GLU A 20 -13.94 -10.56 -2.84
C GLU A 20 -13.00 -11.51 -3.60
N MET A 21 -12.50 -11.09 -4.77
CA MET A 21 -11.49 -11.81 -5.52
C MET A 21 -10.06 -11.69 -4.93
N GLY A 22 -9.86 -10.87 -3.90
CA GLY A 22 -8.54 -10.62 -3.29
C GLY A 22 -7.56 -9.82 -4.17
N LEU A 23 -8.05 -9.17 -5.22
CA LEU A 23 -7.23 -8.36 -6.13
C LEU A 23 -7.00 -6.95 -5.57
N VAL A 24 -7.99 -6.43 -4.86
CA VAL A 24 -7.97 -5.10 -4.26
C VAL A 24 -8.23 -5.20 -2.76
N THR A 25 -7.55 -4.38 -1.97
CA THR A 25 -7.84 -4.18 -0.55
C THR A 25 -8.24 -2.74 -0.27
N ALA A 26 -9.20 -2.54 0.63
CA ALA A 26 -9.58 -1.24 1.14
C ALA A 26 -8.87 -1.03 2.48
N GLN A 27 -8.02 0.00 2.56
CA GLN A 27 -7.39 0.39 3.81
C GLN A 27 -8.04 1.66 4.33
N GLN A 28 -8.25 1.73 5.65
CA GLN A 28 -8.71 2.92 6.36
C GLN A 28 -7.62 3.40 7.32
N PRO A 29 -7.60 4.70 7.68
CA PRO A 29 -6.70 5.17 8.73
C PRO A 29 -6.93 4.37 10.01
N LEU A 30 -5.87 4.04 10.74
CA LEU A 30 -5.92 3.16 11.91
C LEU A 30 -6.93 3.60 12.99
N GLU A 31 -7.18 4.89 13.15
CA GLU A 31 -8.16 5.40 14.11
C GLU A 31 -9.63 5.13 13.71
N ARG A 32 -9.89 4.76 12.46
CA ARG A 32 -11.23 4.62 11.85
C ARG A 32 -11.57 3.19 11.44
N SER A 33 -10.75 2.22 11.82
CA SER A 33 -11.01 0.79 11.60
C SER A 33 -12.40 0.43 12.12
N GLY A 34 -13.32 0.06 11.22
CA GLY A 34 -14.72 -0.26 11.54
C GLY A 34 -15.74 0.84 11.20
N GLY A 35 -15.29 1.97 10.64
CA GLY A 35 -16.14 3.10 10.24
C GLY A 35 -16.51 3.16 8.74
N ARG A 36 -17.28 4.20 8.37
CA ARG A 36 -17.82 4.43 7.02
C ARG A 36 -16.74 4.37 5.93
N GLN A 37 -16.99 3.62 4.86
CA GLN A 37 -16.10 3.41 3.68
C GLN A 37 -15.59 4.70 2.99
N ARG A 38 -16.16 5.87 3.31
CA ARG A 38 -15.83 7.17 2.71
C ARG A 38 -14.35 7.56 2.83
N TRP A 39 -13.62 7.05 3.82
CA TRP A 39 -12.19 7.36 4.00
C TRP A 39 -11.26 6.22 3.58
N ALA A 40 -11.79 5.17 2.97
CA ALA A 40 -10.99 4.06 2.48
C ALA A 40 -10.20 4.48 1.24
N ARG A 41 -8.94 4.04 1.17
CA ARG A 41 -8.12 4.04 -0.04
C ARG A 41 -8.01 2.60 -0.53
N TYR A 42 -8.18 2.41 -1.84
CA TYR A 42 -8.14 1.11 -2.48
C TYR A 42 -6.76 0.86 -3.08
N TYR A 43 -6.21 -0.32 -2.82
CA TYR A 43 -4.89 -0.72 -3.27
C TYR A 43 -4.96 -2.08 -3.95
N LEU A 44 -4.21 -2.27 -5.04
CA LEU A 44 -3.96 -3.61 -5.55
C LEU A 44 -3.19 -4.40 -4.50
N GLN A 45 -3.67 -5.58 -4.14
CA GLN A 45 -3.09 -6.40 -3.08
C GLN A 45 -1.82 -7.12 -3.56
N ASP A 46 -1.86 -7.68 -4.77
CA ASP A 46 -0.78 -8.46 -5.34
C ASP A 46 0.35 -7.59 -5.95
N PRO A 47 1.61 -7.73 -5.48
CA PRO A 47 2.77 -7.10 -6.11
C PRO A 47 2.94 -7.44 -7.60
N PHE A 48 2.62 -8.66 -8.01
CA PHE A 48 2.71 -9.07 -9.42
C PHE A 48 1.68 -8.34 -10.27
N LEU A 49 0.45 -8.20 -9.79
CA LEU A 49 -0.57 -7.42 -10.51
C LEU A 49 -0.20 -5.93 -10.57
N ARG A 50 0.37 -5.35 -9.49
CA ARG A 50 0.91 -3.98 -9.54
C ARG A 50 2.01 -3.85 -10.59
N PHE A 51 2.94 -4.79 -10.63
CA PHE A 51 4.00 -4.82 -11.63
C PHE A 51 3.43 -4.92 -13.05
N TRP A 52 2.52 -5.86 -13.29
CA TRP A 52 1.92 -6.08 -14.60
C TRP A 52 1.17 -4.84 -15.08
N GLN A 53 0.31 -4.25 -14.25
CA GLN A 53 -0.48 -3.06 -14.59
C GLN A 53 0.41 -1.84 -14.85
N ARG A 54 1.54 -1.73 -14.13
CA ARG A 54 2.46 -0.60 -14.26
C ARG A 54 3.35 -0.70 -15.49
N PHE A 55 3.89 -1.87 -15.78
CA PHE A 55 5.00 -2.04 -16.71
C PHE A 55 4.63 -2.80 -17.99
N VAL A 56 3.80 -3.85 -17.86
CA VAL A 56 3.50 -4.77 -18.95
C VAL A 56 2.27 -4.33 -19.73
N ALA A 57 1.15 -4.08 -19.03
CA ALA A 57 -0.13 -3.70 -19.65
C ALA A 57 -0.02 -2.56 -20.67
N PRO A 58 0.69 -1.46 -20.37
CA PRO A 58 0.75 -0.32 -21.29
C PRO A 58 1.56 -0.61 -22.57
N ARG A 59 2.36 -1.69 -22.59
CA ARG A 59 3.30 -2.02 -23.68
C ARG A 59 3.08 -3.43 -24.23
N GLN A 60 1.95 -4.06 -23.93
CA GLN A 60 1.74 -5.46 -24.24
C GLN A 60 1.96 -5.77 -25.72
N ALA A 61 1.41 -4.94 -26.62
CA ALA A 61 1.57 -5.12 -28.07
C ALA A 61 3.03 -5.02 -28.54
N GLU A 62 3.81 -4.09 -27.99
CA GLU A 62 5.25 -3.95 -28.31
C GLU A 62 6.04 -5.17 -27.82
N LEU A 63 5.75 -5.64 -26.60
CA LEU A 63 6.41 -6.78 -25.99
C LEU A 63 6.11 -8.08 -26.73
N GLU A 64 4.88 -8.26 -27.22
CA GLU A 64 4.46 -9.44 -27.99
C GLU A 64 5.23 -9.61 -29.30
N ILE A 65 5.60 -8.50 -29.95
CA ILE A 65 6.43 -8.51 -31.17
C ILE A 65 7.93 -8.41 -30.85
N GLY A 66 8.32 -8.54 -29.58
CA GLY A 66 9.72 -8.51 -29.15
C GLY A 66 10.38 -7.15 -29.26
N GLN A 67 9.64 -6.06 -29.04
CA GLN A 67 10.14 -4.67 -29.01
C GLN A 67 9.99 -4.03 -27.62
N GLY A 68 10.61 -2.85 -27.44
CA GLY A 68 10.41 -2.00 -26.26
C GLY A 68 11.12 -2.47 -24.97
N GLN A 69 11.93 -3.53 -25.01
CA GLN A 69 12.54 -4.12 -23.81
C GLN A 69 13.51 -3.17 -23.11
N GLU A 70 14.34 -2.44 -23.87
CA GLU A 70 15.32 -1.51 -23.27
C GLU A 70 14.63 -0.40 -22.47
N THR A 71 13.61 0.22 -23.07
CA THR A 71 12.79 1.24 -22.42
C THR A 71 12.05 0.67 -21.20
N LEU A 72 11.48 -0.54 -21.32
CA LEU A 72 10.83 -1.23 -20.21
C LEU A 72 11.81 -1.46 -19.04
N TRP A 73 13.01 -1.97 -19.32
CA TRP A 73 14.04 -2.22 -18.30
C TRP A 73 14.50 -0.94 -17.60
N HIS A 74 14.64 0.14 -18.35
CA HIS A 74 14.95 1.45 -17.79
C HIS A 74 13.84 1.90 -16.82
N GLU A 75 12.57 1.81 -17.23
CA GLU A 75 11.45 2.17 -16.35
C GLU A 75 11.35 1.30 -15.10
N ILE A 76 11.48 -0.01 -15.25
CA ILE A 76 11.48 -0.97 -14.14
C ILE A 76 12.55 -0.56 -13.12
N ARG A 77 13.77 -0.25 -13.56
CA ARG A 77 14.88 0.13 -12.66
C ARG A 77 14.56 1.39 -11.84
N HIS A 78 13.97 2.40 -12.47
CA HIS A 78 13.70 3.68 -11.80
C HIS A 78 12.39 3.72 -11.03
N GLN A 79 11.43 2.87 -11.37
CA GLN A 79 10.08 2.89 -10.79
C GLN A 79 9.75 1.64 -9.97
N MET A 80 10.70 0.73 -9.75
CA MET A 80 10.54 -0.40 -8.84
C MET A 80 10.05 -0.01 -7.43
N PRO A 81 10.46 1.14 -6.84
CA PRO A 81 9.94 1.55 -5.54
C PRO A 81 8.40 1.63 -5.48
N TYR A 82 7.71 1.94 -6.58
CA TYR A 82 6.23 1.94 -6.59
C TYR A 82 5.61 0.55 -6.36
N VAL A 83 6.31 -0.51 -6.76
CA VAL A 83 5.85 -1.89 -6.56
C VAL A 83 6.22 -2.41 -5.17
N VAL A 84 7.45 -2.10 -4.73
CA VAL A 84 8.06 -2.67 -3.51
C VAL A 84 7.73 -1.87 -2.25
N ALA A 85 7.60 -0.54 -2.31
CA ALA A 85 7.36 0.28 -1.13
C ALA A 85 6.11 -0.14 -0.34
N PRO A 86 4.94 -0.43 -0.96
CA PRO A 86 3.78 -0.92 -0.20
C PRO A 86 4.03 -2.24 0.54
N VAL A 87 4.87 -3.11 -0.01
CA VAL A 87 5.28 -4.37 0.64
C VAL A 87 6.18 -4.05 1.83
N TRP A 88 7.13 -3.13 1.67
CA TRP A 88 8.02 -2.70 2.73
C TRP A 88 7.28 -2.06 3.91
N GLU A 89 6.32 -1.17 3.64
CA GLU A 89 5.44 -0.59 4.65
C GLU A 89 4.66 -1.67 5.40
N TRP A 90 4.11 -2.65 4.68
CA TRP A 90 3.40 -3.78 5.29
C TRP A 90 4.33 -4.58 6.21
N ILE A 91 5.54 -4.94 5.75
CA ILE A 91 6.54 -5.64 6.56
C ILE A 91 6.88 -4.83 7.82
N ALA A 92 7.09 -3.51 7.69
CA ALA A 92 7.42 -2.65 8.81
C ALA A 92 6.33 -2.63 9.89
N ARG A 93 5.05 -2.60 9.50
CA ARG A 93 3.91 -2.69 10.44
C ARG A 93 3.90 -4.04 11.18
N TRP A 94 4.11 -5.15 10.47
CA TRP A 94 4.19 -6.48 11.10
C TRP A 94 5.40 -6.62 12.01
N HIS A 95 6.54 -6.05 11.60
CA HIS A 95 7.73 -6.03 12.42
C HIS A 95 7.50 -5.23 13.71
N LEU A 96 6.86 -4.07 13.64
CA LEU A 96 6.46 -3.30 14.83
C LEU A 96 5.59 -4.14 15.78
N LEU A 97 4.56 -4.81 15.25
CA LEU A 97 3.70 -5.66 16.07
C LEU A 97 4.48 -6.83 16.71
N ARG A 98 5.42 -7.43 15.98
CA ARG A 98 6.29 -8.51 16.49
C ARG A 98 7.24 -8.06 17.60
N CYS A 99 7.73 -6.82 17.52
CA CYS A 99 8.67 -6.23 18.48
C CYS A 99 7.97 -5.49 19.63
N ALA A 100 6.64 -5.42 19.64
CA ALA A 100 5.84 -4.74 20.66
C ALA A 100 6.25 -5.17 22.08
N GLY A 101 6.50 -4.19 22.96
CA GLY A 101 6.91 -4.43 24.35
C GLY A 101 8.33 -5.00 24.53
N ARG A 102 9.16 -5.03 23.47
CA ARG A 102 10.54 -5.53 23.50
C ARG A 102 11.53 -4.46 23.05
N GLY A 103 12.76 -4.54 23.54
CA GLY A 103 13.85 -3.67 23.07
C GLY A 103 13.61 -2.17 23.25
N GLY A 104 12.81 -1.78 24.25
CA GLY A 104 12.45 -0.39 24.52
C GLY A 104 11.23 0.14 23.75
N LEU A 105 10.60 -0.68 22.89
CA LEU A 105 9.32 -0.31 22.28
C LEU A 105 8.17 -0.46 23.28
N PRO A 106 7.20 0.48 23.30
CA PRO A 106 6.01 0.31 24.10
C PRO A 106 5.16 -0.87 23.59
N PRO A 107 4.19 -1.36 24.39
CA PRO A 107 3.18 -2.29 23.90
C PRO A 107 2.45 -1.72 22.68
N VAL A 108 2.10 -2.59 21.74
CA VAL A 108 1.32 -2.28 20.54
C VAL A 108 0.35 -3.43 20.32
N ALA A 109 -0.95 -3.13 20.22
CA ALA A 109 -2.01 -4.12 20.01
C ALA A 109 -2.60 -4.06 18.61
N GLU A 110 -2.64 -2.86 18.00
CA GLU A 110 -3.13 -2.64 16.64
C GLU A 110 -2.05 -1.92 15.83
N VAL A 111 -1.88 -2.30 14.56
CA VAL A 111 -0.96 -1.64 13.62
C VAL A 111 -1.67 -1.28 12.32
N GLY A 112 -1.29 -0.17 11.73
CA GLY A 112 -1.81 0.29 10.45
C GLY A 112 -1.02 1.48 9.91
N SER A 113 -1.65 2.23 9.04
CA SER A 113 -1.18 3.53 8.57
C SER A 113 -2.20 4.61 8.90
N TRP A 114 -1.79 5.86 8.81
CA TRP A 114 -2.66 7.00 9.05
C TRP A 114 -2.51 8.03 7.94
N TRP A 115 -3.59 8.70 7.57
CA TRP A 115 -3.54 9.80 6.61
C TRP A 115 -4.64 10.83 6.84
N SER A 116 -4.32 12.09 6.54
CA SER A 116 -5.26 13.19 6.50
C SER A 116 -4.81 14.23 5.48
N GLY A 117 -5.69 14.56 4.52
CA GLY A 117 -5.33 15.47 3.43
C GLY A 117 -4.10 14.97 2.65
N GLN A 118 -3.02 15.75 2.70
CA GLN A 118 -1.73 15.46 2.05
C GLN A 118 -0.73 14.75 2.96
N VAL A 119 -1.06 14.54 4.24
CA VAL A 119 -0.15 13.90 5.21
C VAL A 119 -0.45 12.41 5.29
N GLN A 120 0.61 11.61 5.32
CA GLN A 120 0.57 10.16 5.54
C GLN A 120 1.65 9.75 6.54
N ILE A 121 1.33 8.79 7.39
CA ILE A 121 2.26 8.07 8.26
C ILE A 121 2.13 6.58 7.90
N ASP A 122 3.23 5.99 7.44
CA ASP A 122 3.23 4.63 6.88
C ASP A 122 3.01 3.54 7.94
N VAL A 123 3.54 3.78 9.15
CA VAL A 123 3.47 2.85 10.28
C VAL A 123 2.96 3.59 11.51
N VAL A 124 1.79 3.16 12.00
CA VAL A 124 1.23 3.58 13.28
C VAL A 124 0.92 2.34 14.08
N GLY A 125 1.41 2.28 15.31
CA GLY A 125 1.05 1.27 16.30
C GLY A 125 0.33 1.93 17.47
N VAL A 126 -0.76 1.32 17.94
CA VAL A 126 -1.50 1.80 19.11
C VAL A 126 -1.75 0.67 20.09
N ASP A 127 -1.72 1.00 21.37
CA ASP A 127 -2.28 0.18 22.44
C ASP A 127 -3.17 1.08 23.32
N ARG A 128 -4.48 0.84 23.23
CA ARG A 128 -5.48 1.69 23.90
C ARG A 128 -5.52 1.48 25.41
N HIS A 129 -5.10 0.30 25.89
CA HIS A 129 -5.09 -0.04 27.30
C HIS A 129 -3.98 0.73 28.03
N SER A 130 -2.77 0.67 27.50
CA SER A 130 -1.60 1.39 28.00
C SER A 130 -1.52 2.85 27.53
N ARG A 131 -2.41 3.26 26.62
CA ARG A 131 -2.43 4.61 25.99
C ARG A 131 -1.11 4.96 25.29
N SER A 132 -0.47 3.98 24.67
CA SER A 132 0.75 4.18 23.88
C SER A 132 0.42 4.41 22.40
N VAL A 133 1.29 5.16 21.74
CA VAL A 133 1.30 5.28 20.27
C VAL A 133 2.74 5.27 19.78
N VAL A 134 2.97 4.57 18.67
CA VAL A 134 4.24 4.54 17.93
C VAL A 134 3.99 5.04 16.53
N PHE A 135 4.83 5.94 16.05
CA PHE A 135 4.83 6.42 14.68
C PHE A 135 6.14 6.01 14.01
N GLY A 136 6.07 5.65 12.74
CA GLY A 136 7.22 5.25 11.95
C GLY A 136 7.01 5.46 10.46
N GLU A 137 8.13 5.56 9.75
CA GLU A 137 8.20 5.68 8.30
C GLU A 137 8.90 4.45 7.73
N ALA A 138 8.44 3.95 6.58
CA ALA A 138 9.06 2.83 5.91
C ALA A 138 9.58 3.25 4.53
N ARG A 139 10.91 3.27 4.36
CA ARG A 139 11.53 3.64 3.07
C ARG A 139 12.30 2.46 2.48
N TRP A 140 12.01 2.16 1.22
CA TRP A 140 12.83 1.28 0.39
C TRP A 140 13.99 2.09 -0.21
N ARG A 141 15.21 1.86 0.27
CA ARG A 141 16.43 2.57 -0.13
C ARG A 141 17.64 1.63 -0.11
N GLN A 142 18.70 2.04 -0.81
CA GLN A 142 19.97 1.30 -0.79
C GLN A 142 20.84 1.64 0.42
N GLU A 143 20.65 2.81 1.03
CA GLU A 143 21.40 3.27 2.19
C GLU A 143 20.54 3.20 3.47
N PRO A 144 21.12 2.82 4.62
CA PRO A 144 20.44 2.88 5.92
C PRO A 144 20.05 4.30 6.31
N PHE A 145 19.06 4.43 7.21
CA PHE A 145 18.83 5.70 7.90
C PHE A 145 20.05 6.04 8.76
N THR A 146 20.54 7.27 8.64
CA THR A 146 21.57 7.86 9.51
C THR A 146 20.92 8.66 10.61
#